data_AF-A0A0T6YZJ3-F1
#
_entry.id   AF-A0A0T6YZJ3-F1
#
_cell.length_a   1.000
_cell.length_b   1.000
_cell.length_c   1.000
_cell.angle_alpha   90.00
_cell.angle_beta   90.00
_cell.angle_gamma   90.00
#
_symmetry.space_group_name_H-M   'P 1'
#
loop_
_entity.id
_entity.type
_entity.pdbx_description
1 polymer ?
#
loop_
_entity_poly.entity_id
_entity_poly.type
_entity_poly.pdbx_seq_one_letter_code
_entity_poly.pdbx_strand_id
1 'polypeptide(L)'
;MEAAVRIVERWLLGRLRHRIFYSLAEVNAAIGELLHDLNDKRVLRRVGVTRRQLFEELDRPASRPLPVERYVFAEWRIRRAGLDYHVEIERHYYSVPYRFAREQVEARITANTIEIFHKGERIAAHRRSSGNGKHTTIPDHMPSAHRRFADWTIERIQREASAMGPDVALLCERILADRPHPEQGFRACLGIIR
;
A
#
# COMPACT_ATOMS: atom_id res chain seq x y z
N MET A 1 -23.78 -12.91 -14.53
CA MET A 1 -22.40 -13.29 -14.18
C MET A 1 -22.28 -14.07 -12.87
N GLU A 2 -23.03 -13.75 -11.80
CA GLU A 2 -22.96 -14.47 -10.51
C GLU A 2 -23.21 -16.00 -10.56
N ALA A 3 -24.07 -16.48 -11.45
CA ALA A 3 -24.43 -17.90 -11.50
C ALA A 3 -23.24 -18.81 -11.89
N ALA A 4 -22.30 -18.32 -12.69
CA ALA A 4 -21.14 -19.10 -13.14
C ALA A 4 -20.13 -19.32 -11.99
N VAL A 5 -19.87 -18.28 -11.19
CA VAL A 5 -19.01 -18.35 -9.99
C VAL A 5 -19.60 -19.35 -8.99
N ARG A 6 -20.90 -19.23 -8.72
CA ARG A 6 -21.61 -20.16 -7.81
C ARG A 6 -21.58 -21.62 -8.28
N ILE A 7 -21.57 -21.87 -9.60
CA ILE A 7 -21.46 -23.23 -10.15
C ILE A 7 -20.07 -23.79 -9.92
N VAL A 8 -19.04 -23.00 -10.16
CA VAL A 8 -17.63 -23.38 -9.95
C VAL A 8 -17.38 -23.63 -8.47
N GLU A 9 -17.80 -22.72 -7.59
CA GLU A 9 -17.68 -22.85 -6.14
C GLU A 9 -18.38 -24.10 -5.61
N ARG A 10 -19.67 -24.31 -5.93
CA ARG A 10 -20.41 -25.48 -5.43
C ARG A 10 -19.84 -26.80 -5.93
N TRP A 11 -19.36 -26.83 -7.17
CA TRP A 11 -18.82 -28.05 -7.76
C TRP A 11 -17.42 -28.38 -7.22
N LEU A 12 -16.55 -27.37 -7.10
CA LEU A 12 -15.21 -27.52 -6.52
C LEU A 12 -15.30 -27.84 -5.03
N LEU A 13 -15.91 -26.97 -4.23
CA LEU A 13 -16.00 -27.13 -2.78
C LEU A 13 -16.74 -28.43 -2.44
N GLY A 14 -17.79 -28.78 -3.20
CA GLY A 14 -18.48 -30.05 -3.05
C GLY A 14 -17.57 -31.26 -3.20
N ARG A 15 -16.64 -31.27 -4.15
CA ARG A 15 -15.69 -32.39 -4.34
C ARG A 15 -14.53 -32.38 -3.33
N LEU A 16 -14.19 -31.21 -2.79
CA LEU A 16 -13.11 -31.06 -1.82
C LEU A 16 -13.56 -31.23 -0.35
N ARG A 17 -14.87 -31.18 -0.06
CA ARG A 17 -15.46 -31.10 1.29
C ARG A 17 -15.05 -32.19 2.29
N HIS A 18 -14.55 -33.33 1.83
CA HIS A 18 -14.12 -34.45 2.69
C HIS A 18 -12.62 -34.77 2.53
N ARG A 19 -11.86 -33.89 1.89
CA ARG A 19 -10.41 -34.00 1.76
C ARG A 19 -9.75 -33.12 2.81
N ILE A 20 -8.80 -33.69 3.53
CA ILE A 20 -7.92 -32.95 4.44
C ILE A 20 -6.65 -32.60 3.66
N PHE A 21 -6.18 -31.37 3.83
CA PHE A 21 -4.97 -30.87 3.20
C PHE A 21 -4.00 -30.39 4.28
N TYR A 22 -2.71 -30.62 4.06
CA TYR A 22 -1.66 -30.28 5.00
C TYR A 22 -0.78 -29.12 4.52
N SER A 23 -1.03 -28.61 3.31
CA SER A 23 -0.39 -27.40 2.80
C SER A 23 -1.27 -26.65 1.79
N LEU A 24 -1.00 -25.35 1.63
CA LEU A 24 -1.63 -24.54 0.59
C LEU A 24 -1.28 -25.06 -0.82
N ALA A 25 -0.08 -25.62 -1.00
CA ALA A 25 0.35 -26.21 -2.26
C ALA A 25 -0.53 -27.42 -2.66
N GLU A 26 -0.85 -28.29 -1.71
CA GLU A 26 -1.74 -29.44 -1.95
C GLU A 26 -3.16 -29.01 -2.32
N VAL A 27 -3.71 -28.00 -1.62
CA VAL A 27 -5.03 -27.44 -1.96
C VAL A 27 -5.02 -26.87 -3.38
N ASN A 28 -4.01 -26.08 -3.72
CA ASN A 28 -3.89 -25.47 -5.05
C ASN A 28 -3.75 -26.52 -6.16
N ALA A 29 -2.97 -27.59 -5.93
CA ALA A 29 -2.85 -28.70 -6.89
C ALA A 29 -4.20 -29.40 -7.11
N ALA A 30 -4.92 -29.73 -6.03
CA ALA A 30 -6.24 -30.36 -6.10
C ALA A 30 -7.28 -29.48 -6.82
N ILE A 31 -7.26 -28.16 -6.57
CA ILE A 31 -8.09 -27.20 -7.30
C ILE A 31 -7.72 -27.20 -8.79
N GLY A 32 -6.43 -27.22 -9.13
CA GLY A 32 -5.95 -27.26 -10.51
C GLY A 32 -6.45 -28.47 -11.29
N GLU A 33 -6.38 -29.66 -10.69
CA GLU A 33 -6.91 -30.90 -11.29
C GLU A 33 -8.41 -30.81 -11.57
N LEU A 34 -9.17 -30.28 -10.61
CA LEU A 34 -10.61 -30.13 -10.75
C LEU A 34 -10.98 -29.06 -11.79
N LEU A 35 -10.22 -27.97 -11.88
CA LEU A 35 -10.41 -26.96 -12.93
C LEU A 35 -10.16 -27.54 -14.32
N HIS A 36 -9.13 -28.38 -14.47
CA HIS A 36 -8.88 -29.10 -15.72
C HIS A 36 -10.05 -30.02 -16.08
N ASP A 37 -10.57 -30.82 -15.12
CA ASP A 37 -11.76 -31.65 -15.37
C ASP A 37 -12.99 -30.82 -15.77
N LEU A 38 -13.22 -29.68 -15.10
CA LEU A 38 -14.36 -28.81 -15.36
C LEU A 38 -14.31 -28.10 -16.72
N ASN A 39 -13.11 -27.67 -17.12
CA ASN A 39 -12.91 -26.84 -18.30
C ASN A 39 -12.65 -27.66 -19.56
N ASP A 40 -11.84 -28.71 -19.43
CA ASP A 40 -11.29 -29.45 -20.57
C ASP A 40 -12.03 -30.76 -20.84
N LYS A 41 -12.63 -31.41 -19.82
CA LYS A 41 -13.29 -32.72 -19.99
C LYS A 41 -14.81 -32.65 -20.01
N ARG A 42 -15.41 -31.78 -19.18
CA ARG A 42 -16.86 -31.77 -19.01
C ARG A 42 -17.58 -31.03 -20.15
N VAL A 43 -18.40 -31.78 -20.89
CA VAL A 43 -19.28 -31.24 -21.93
C VAL A 43 -20.46 -30.46 -21.32
N LEU A 44 -20.69 -29.25 -21.82
CA LEU A 44 -21.82 -28.41 -21.45
C LEU A 44 -23.10 -28.89 -22.15
N ARG A 45 -24.08 -29.38 -21.37
CA ARG A 45 -25.32 -29.97 -21.91
C ARG A 45 -26.06 -29.12 -22.95
N ARG A 46 -26.04 -27.79 -22.82
CA ARG A 46 -26.77 -26.89 -23.73
C ARG A 46 -26.10 -26.67 -25.09
N VAL A 47 -24.78 -26.76 -25.14
CA VAL A 47 -23.99 -26.41 -26.33
C VAL A 47 -23.20 -27.59 -26.90
N GLY A 48 -23.18 -28.73 -26.22
CA GLY A 48 -22.57 -29.97 -26.72
C GLY A 48 -21.03 -30.00 -26.75
N VAL A 49 -20.37 -28.91 -26.34
CA VAL A 49 -18.91 -28.77 -26.31
C VAL A 49 -18.39 -28.49 -24.89
N THR A 50 -17.07 -28.60 -24.69
CA THR A 50 -16.43 -28.24 -23.42
C THR A 50 -16.26 -26.73 -23.28
N ARG A 51 -15.99 -26.24 -22.06
CA ARG A 51 -15.71 -24.80 -21.84
C ARG A 51 -14.45 -24.36 -22.57
N ARG A 52 -13.42 -25.23 -22.62
CA ARG A 52 -12.18 -24.97 -23.36
C ARG A 52 -12.47 -24.74 -24.83
N GLN A 53 -13.25 -25.64 -25.46
CA GLN A 53 -13.59 -25.51 -26.88
C GLN A 53 -14.34 -24.21 -27.16
N LEU A 54 -15.31 -23.88 -26.31
CA LEU A 54 -16.06 -22.63 -26.43
C LEU A 54 -15.17 -21.38 -26.29
N PHE A 55 -14.20 -21.40 -25.37
CA PHE A 55 -13.22 -20.33 -25.20
C PHE A 55 -12.32 -20.15 -26.43
N GLU A 56 -11.81 -21.26 -26.99
CA GLU A 56 -10.95 -21.21 -28.17
C GLU A 56 -11.71 -20.71 -29.42
N GLU A 57 -12.99 -21.05 -29.55
CA GLU A 57 -13.83 -20.65 -30.69
C GLU A 57 -14.32 -19.21 -30.60
N LEU A 58 -14.72 -18.76 -29.40
CA LEU A 58 -15.42 -17.47 -29.23
C LEU A 58 -14.54 -16.40 -28.57
N ASP A 59 -13.99 -16.70 -27.40
CA ASP A 59 -13.31 -15.70 -26.56
C ASP A 59 -11.90 -15.38 -27.06
N ARG A 60 -11.15 -16.41 -27.48
CA ARG A 60 -9.74 -16.27 -27.86
C ARG A 60 -9.53 -15.37 -29.09
N PRO A 61 -10.31 -15.48 -30.18
CA PRO A 61 -10.18 -14.59 -31.33
C PRO A 61 -10.57 -13.14 -31.02
N ALA A 62 -11.47 -12.93 -30.05
CA ALA A 62 -11.89 -11.61 -29.60
C ALA A 62 -10.97 -10.99 -28.53
N SER A 63 -10.03 -11.76 -27.99
CA SER A 63 -9.15 -11.32 -26.91
C SER A 63 -7.99 -10.47 -27.42
N ARG A 64 -7.62 -9.46 -26.62
CA ARG A 64 -6.39 -8.69 -26.84
C ARG A 64 -5.16 -9.51 -26.44
N PRO A 65 -3.97 -9.21 -27.01
CA PRO A 65 -2.74 -9.82 -26.53
C PRO A 65 -2.56 -9.56 -25.03
N LEU A 66 -1.90 -10.51 -24.36
CA LEU A 66 -1.59 -10.38 -22.94
C LEU A 66 -0.72 -9.13 -22.73
N PRO A 67 -1.08 -8.21 -21.81
CA PRO A 67 -0.22 -7.10 -21.46
C PRO A 67 1.16 -7.59 -21.04
N VAL A 68 2.22 -6.90 -21.49
CA VAL A 68 3.61 -7.22 -21.13
C VAL A 68 3.82 -7.09 -19.61
N GLU A 69 3.19 -6.08 -19.02
CA GLU A 69 3.24 -5.83 -17.59
C GLU A 69 2.12 -6.59 -16.89
N ARG A 70 2.48 -7.31 -15.81
CA ARG A 70 1.50 -7.96 -14.96
C ARG A 70 0.63 -6.91 -14.27
N TYR A 71 -0.65 -7.24 -14.10
CA TYR A 71 -1.52 -6.45 -13.25
C TYR A 71 -0.96 -6.34 -11.83
N VAL A 72 -0.82 -5.10 -11.34
CA VAL A 72 -0.37 -4.82 -9.98
C VAL A 72 -1.56 -4.35 -9.16
N PHE A 73 -1.97 -5.18 -8.20
CA PHE A 73 -2.97 -4.77 -7.22
C PHE A 73 -2.43 -3.60 -6.39
N ALA A 74 -3.28 -2.60 -6.19
CA ALA A 74 -2.96 -1.42 -5.41
C ALA A 74 -4.12 -1.03 -4.51
N GLU A 75 -3.83 -0.76 -3.25
CA GLU A 75 -4.76 -0.09 -2.34
C GLU A 75 -4.57 1.42 -2.44
N TRP A 76 -5.68 2.15 -2.37
CA TRP A 76 -5.66 3.61 -2.33
C TRP A 76 -6.09 4.10 -0.96
N ARG A 77 -5.34 5.03 -0.38
CA ARG A 77 -5.64 5.62 0.93
C ARG A 77 -5.43 7.12 0.90
N ILE A 78 -6.43 7.85 1.38
CA ILE A 78 -6.26 9.28 1.66
C ILE A 78 -5.48 9.44 2.96
N ARG A 79 -4.46 10.28 2.93
CA ARG A 79 -3.60 10.62 4.06
C ARG A 79 -3.31 12.12 4.08
N ARG A 80 -2.71 12.58 5.16
CA ARG A 80 -2.21 13.95 5.30
C ARG A 80 -0.71 13.89 5.51
N ALA A 81 0.04 14.67 4.73
CA ALA A 81 1.46 14.87 5.01
C ALA A 81 1.60 15.56 6.36
N GLY A 82 2.50 15.06 7.21
CA GLY A 82 2.81 15.71 8.47
C GLY A 82 3.49 17.06 8.25
N LEU A 83 3.67 17.78 9.34
CA LEU A 83 4.51 18.99 9.37
C LEU A 83 5.96 18.66 8.99
N ASP A 84 6.40 17.47 9.39
CA ASP A 84 7.66 16.84 9.03
C ASP A 84 7.74 16.45 7.54
N TYR A 85 6.79 16.85 6.70
CA TYR A 85 6.68 16.48 5.28
C TYR A 85 6.71 14.97 5.02
N HIS A 86 6.28 14.15 5.99
CA HIS A 86 6.17 12.70 5.83
C HIS A 86 4.73 12.19 5.92
N VAL A 87 4.42 11.20 5.10
CA VAL A 87 3.14 10.51 5.06
C VAL A 87 3.30 9.15 5.72
N GLU A 88 2.44 8.87 6.70
CA GLU A 88 2.44 7.57 7.38
C GLU A 88 1.63 6.53 6.59
N ILE A 89 2.30 5.44 6.23
CA ILE A 89 1.70 4.26 5.62
C ILE A 89 2.16 3.05 6.42
N GLU A 90 1.21 2.35 7.05
CA GLU A 90 1.45 1.13 7.82
C GLU A 90 2.60 1.27 8.84
N ARG A 91 2.60 2.37 9.60
CA ARG A 91 3.64 2.69 10.61
C ARG A 91 5.05 2.93 10.04
N HIS A 92 5.17 3.21 8.75
CA HIS A 92 6.39 3.74 8.13
C HIS A 92 6.13 5.12 7.54
N TYR A 93 7.14 6.00 7.56
CA TYR A 93 7.01 7.39 7.16
C TYR A 93 7.75 7.65 5.86
N TYR A 94 7.05 8.09 4.81
CA TYR A 94 7.64 8.36 3.50
C TYR A 94 7.60 9.85 3.20
N SER A 95 8.73 10.44 2.79
CA SER A 95 8.77 11.88 2.54
C SER A 95 8.00 12.29 1.27
N VAL A 96 7.46 13.49 1.28
CA VAL A 96 6.97 14.22 0.11
C VAL A 96 7.72 15.55 0.01
N PRO A 97 7.78 16.21 -1.17
CA PRO A 97 8.39 17.53 -1.25
C PRO A 97 7.81 18.50 -0.22
N TYR A 98 8.66 19.21 0.52
CA TYR A 98 8.28 19.98 1.71
C TYR A 98 7.10 20.94 1.49
N ARG A 99 6.95 21.47 0.27
CA ARG A 99 5.83 22.34 -0.14
C ARG A 99 4.45 21.71 0.03
N PHE A 100 4.38 20.38 0.15
CA PHE A 100 3.16 19.62 0.40
C PHE A 100 2.99 19.23 1.88
N ALA A 101 3.82 19.73 2.79
CA ALA A 101 3.61 19.54 4.22
C ALA A 101 2.19 20.02 4.61
N ARG A 102 1.51 19.26 5.47
CA ARG A 102 0.11 19.50 5.89
C ARG A 102 -0.95 19.38 4.80
N GLU A 103 -0.60 19.07 3.56
CA GLU A 103 -1.57 18.84 2.49
C GLU A 103 -2.19 17.44 2.60
N GLN A 104 -3.41 17.31 2.10
CA GLN A 104 -4.05 16.01 1.89
C GLN A 104 -3.52 15.38 0.60
N VAL A 105 -3.20 14.09 0.67
CA VAL A 105 -2.58 13.33 -0.41
C VAL A 105 -3.22 11.97 -0.54
N GLU A 106 -3.10 11.38 -1.71
CA GLU A 106 -3.56 10.02 -2.02
C GLU A 106 -2.34 9.10 -2.13
N ALA A 107 -2.30 8.06 -1.31
CA ALA A 107 -1.26 7.05 -1.35
C ALA A 107 -1.77 5.83 -2.12
N ARG A 108 -1.09 5.49 -3.22
CA ARG A 108 -1.23 4.22 -3.92
C ARG A 108 -0.19 3.24 -3.38
N ILE A 109 -0.68 2.15 -2.80
CA ILE A 109 0.11 1.18 -2.04
C ILE A 109 0.07 -0.14 -2.81
N THR A 110 1.22 -0.56 -3.32
CA THR A 110 1.37 -1.86 -3.98
C THR A 110 2.17 -2.81 -3.07
N ALA A 111 2.40 -4.05 -3.51
CA ALA A 111 3.26 -4.98 -2.79
C ALA A 111 4.67 -4.42 -2.53
N ASN A 112 5.22 -3.62 -3.46
CA ASN A 112 6.63 -3.22 -3.44
C ASN A 112 6.88 -1.71 -3.48
N THR A 113 5.85 -0.90 -3.74
CA THR A 113 6.00 0.54 -4.00
C THR A 113 4.91 1.33 -3.30
N ILE A 114 5.28 2.49 -2.75
CA ILE A 114 4.38 3.53 -2.26
C ILE A 114 4.51 4.72 -3.20
N GLU A 115 3.42 5.07 -3.87
CA GLU A 115 3.33 6.28 -4.69
C GLU A 115 2.39 7.26 -4.00
N ILE A 116 2.77 8.54 -3.96
CA ILE A 116 2.00 9.58 -3.29
C ILE A 116 1.59 10.61 -4.34
N PHE A 117 0.32 10.94 -4.36
CA PHE A 117 -0.32 11.84 -5.30
C PHE A 117 -0.93 13.02 -4.58
N HIS A 118 -0.91 14.18 -5.23
CA HIS A 118 -1.63 15.37 -4.81
C HIS A 118 -2.44 15.88 -6.00
N LYS A 119 -3.77 15.90 -5.88
CA LYS A 119 -4.70 16.32 -6.94
C LYS A 119 -4.46 15.57 -8.27
N GLY A 120 -4.23 14.26 -8.20
CA GLY A 120 -3.99 13.39 -9.36
C GLY A 120 -2.56 13.41 -9.93
N GLU A 121 -1.68 14.32 -9.48
CA GLU A 121 -0.28 14.34 -9.88
C GLU A 121 0.59 13.53 -8.92
N ARG A 122 1.45 12.64 -9.42
CA ARG A 122 2.38 11.88 -8.58
C ARG A 122 3.52 12.79 -8.11
N ILE A 123 3.56 13.05 -6.81
CA ILE A 123 4.55 13.93 -6.18
C ILE A 123 5.72 13.18 -5.55
N ALA A 124 5.58 11.88 -5.27
CA ALA A 124 6.64 11.04 -4.72
C ALA A 124 6.43 9.55 -5.07
N ALA A 125 7.52 8.79 -5.12
CA ALA A 125 7.49 7.33 -5.17
C ALA A 125 8.63 6.74 -4.35
N HIS A 126 8.34 5.68 -3.61
CA HIS A 126 9.26 5.03 -2.69
C HIS A 126 9.16 3.51 -2.82
N ARG A 127 10.26 2.82 -2.56
CA ARG A 127 10.20 1.38 -2.29
C ARG A 127 9.46 1.15 -0.96
N ARG A 128 8.49 0.24 -0.95
CA ARG A 128 7.75 -0.11 0.26
C ARG A 128 8.68 -0.78 1.26
N SER A 129 8.72 -0.21 2.44
CA SER A 129 9.37 -0.73 3.63
C SER A 129 8.31 -1.20 4.64
N SER A 130 8.68 -2.15 5.49
CA SER A 130 7.80 -2.71 6.52
C SER A 130 7.65 -1.75 7.72
N GLY A 131 6.50 -1.84 8.40
CA GLY A 131 6.07 -0.98 9.51
C GLY A 131 6.98 -0.99 10.74
N ASN A 132 8.12 -0.33 10.62
CA ASN A 132 9.21 -0.31 11.58
C ASN A 132 9.32 1.01 12.36
N GLY A 133 8.38 1.95 12.17
CA GLY A 133 8.40 3.28 12.79
C GLY A 133 9.50 4.20 12.24
N LYS A 134 10.20 3.81 11.17
CA LYS A 134 11.29 4.59 10.57
C LYS A 134 10.81 5.45 9.41
N HIS A 135 11.72 6.28 8.94
CA HIS A 135 11.52 7.20 7.83
C HIS A 135 12.31 6.73 6.60
N THR A 136 11.70 6.84 5.43
CA THR A 136 12.38 6.82 4.13
C THR A 136 12.26 8.21 3.54
N THR A 137 13.39 8.90 3.45
CA THR A 137 13.45 10.30 3.04
C THR A 137 14.29 10.44 1.77
N ILE A 138 13.68 10.98 0.72
CA ILE A 138 14.39 11.45 -0.47
C ILE A 138 14.98 12.84 -0.18
N PRO A 139 16.29 13.07 -0.39
CA PRO A 139 16.93 14.36 -0.10
C PRO A 139 16.28 15.55 -0.82
N ASP A 140 15.89 15.38 -2.10
CA ASP A 140 15.24 16.44 -2.89
C ASP A 140 13.87 16.88 -2.35
N HIS A 141 13.28 16.10 -1.45
CA HIS A 141 12.04 16.48 -0.80
C HIS A 141 12.26 17.48 0.34
N MET A 142 13.48 17.57 0.87
CA MET A 142 13.82 18.49 1.93
C MET A 142 13.76 19.95 1.43
N PRO A 143 13.40 20.90 2.29
CA PRO A 143 13.53 22.31 1.94
C PRO A 143 15.00 22.63 1.65
N SER A 144 15.25 23.37 0.57
CA SER A 144 16.56 24.00 0.35
C SER A 144 16.90 24.79 1.62
N ALA A 145 18.05 24.54 2.23
CA ALA A 145 18.46 25.03 3.56
C ALA A 145 18.28 26.55 3.80
N HIS A 146 17.98 27.34 2.77
CA HIS A 146 17.71 28.77 2.83
C HIS A 146 16.24 29.21 2.83
N ARG A 147 15.23 28.33 2.85
CA ARG A 147 13.83 28.80 2.87
C ARG A 147 12.91 28.04 3.82
N ARG A 148 12.62 28.74 4.94
CA ARG A 148 11.27 29.00 5.47
C ARG A 148 10.66 27.90 6.33
N PHE A 149 11.11 27.89 7.59
CA PHE A 149 10.31 27.51 8.76
C PHE A 149 9.14 28.48 8.93
N ALA A 150 7.95 28.15 8.38
CA ALA A 150 6.83 29.10 8.41
C ALA A 150 5.80 28.85 9.52
N ASP A 151 5.76 27.69 10.19
CA ASP A 151 4.70 27.44 11.19
C ASP A 151 5.12 26.70 12.46
N TRP A 152 6.13 25.83 12.38
CA TRP A 152 6.73 25.14 13.53
C TRP A 152 8.23 25.06 13.30
N THR A 153 8.92 25.83 14.12
CA THR A 153 10.37 25.88 14.13
C THR A 153 10.85 25.08 15.34
N ILE A 154 12.12 24.65 15.34
CA ILE A 154 12.72 24.00 16.52
C ILE A 154 12.53 24.90 17.75
N GLU A 155 12.64 26.21 17.58
CA GLU A 155 12.45 27.22 18.63
C GLU A 155 11.01 27.26 19.17
N ARG A 156 10.00 27.03 18.32
CA ARG A 156 8.61 26.94 18.78
C ARG A 156 8.37 25.68 19.61
N ILE A 157 8.84 24.53 19.12
CA ILE A 157 8.75 23.25 19.86
C ILE A 157 9.43 23.40 21.22
N GLN A 158 10.63 23.97 21.24
CA GLN A 158 11.40 24.23 22.47
C GLN A 158 10.67 25.16 23.44
N ARG A 159 10.11 26.26 22.94
CA ARG A 159 9.36 27.22 23.76
C ARG A 159 8.10 26.61 24.38
N GLU A 160 7.32 25.85 23.61
CA GLU A 160 6.11 25.21 24.12
C GLU A 160 6.46 24.09 25.11
N ALA A 161 7.48 23.27 24.82
CA ALA A 161 7.97 22.25 25.75
C ALA A 161 8.49 22.87 27.06
N SER A 162 9.22 23.99 26.98
CA SER A 162 9.71 24.73 28.16
C SER A 162 8.58 25.29 29.01
N ALA A 163 7.46 25.66 28.41
CA ALA A 163 6.28 26.12 29.14
C ALA A 163 5.60 24.98 29.95
N MET A 164 5.78 23.72 29.55
CA MET A 164 5.27 22.55 30.28
C MET A 164 6.23 22.07 31.39
N GLY A 165 7.53 22.32 31.24
CA GLY A 165 8.54 22.06 32.27
C GLY A 165 9.92 21.72 31.70
N PRO A 166 10.97 21.79 32.53
CA PRO A 166 12.36 21.58 32.09
C PRO A 166 12.60 20.16 31.57
N ASP A 167 11.99 19.14 32.17
CA ASP A 167 12.14 17.74 31.75
C ASP A 167 11.49 17.48 30.38
N VAL A 168 10.37 18.13 30.10
CA VAL A 168 9.67 18.03 28.80
C VAL A 168 10.50 18.70 27.70
N ALA A 169 11.06 19.88 27.98
CA ALA A 169 11.99 20.56 27.08
C ALA A 169 13.22 19.71 26.76
N LEU A 170 13.85 19.13 27.78
CA LEU A 170 15.02 18.26 27.63
C LEU A 170 14.69 17.02 26.79
N LEU A 171 13.53 16.40 27.01
CA LEU A 171 13.09 15.26 26.21
C LEU A 171 12.90 15.63 24.73
N CYS A 172 12.20 16.73 24.45
CA CYS A 172 12.01 17.22 23.09
C CYS A 172 13.35 17.57 22.42
N GLU A 173 14.27 18.21 23.13
CA GLU A 173 15.62 18.48 22.64
C GLU A 173 16.33 17.19 22.22
N ARG A 174 16.30 16.18 23.08
CA ARG A 174 16.98 14.91 22.82
C ARG A 174 16.38 14.17 21.63
N ILE A 175 15.05 14.19 21.49
CA ILE A 175 14.35 13.60 20.35
C ILE A 175 14.75 14.27 19.04
N LEU A 176 14.88 15.60 19.00
CA LEU A 176 15.28 16.32 17.79
C LEU A 176 16.75 16.06 17.45
N ALA A 177 17.62 15.99 18.45
CA ALA A 177 19.06 15.78 18.27
C ALA A 177 19.47 14.35 17.88
N ASP A 178 18.70 13.33 18.29
CA ASP A 178 18.98 11.91 17.99
C ASP A 178 18.62 11.53 16.54
N ARG A 179 17.93 12.41 15.80
CA ARG A 179 17.50 12.15 14.42
C ARG A 179 18.50 12.71 13.42
N PRO A 180 18.68 12.05 12.26
CA PRO A 180 19.51 12.60 11.18
C PRO A 180 19.07 14.00 10.73
N HIS A 181 17.77 14.28 10.81
CA HIS A 181 17.17 15.58 10.55
C HIS A 181 16.15 15.91 11.65
N PRO A 182 16.22 17.10 12.28
CA PRO A 182 15.32 17.48 13.37
C PRO A 182 13.84 17.39 13.02
N GLU A 183 13.48 17.64 11.77
CA GLU A 183 12.09 17.61 11.29
C GLU A 183 11.45 16.23 11.48
N GLN A 184 12.23 15.14 11.42
CA GLN A 184 11.75 13.78 11.69
C GLN A 184 11.35 13.57 13.16
N GLY A 185 11.82 14.42 14.06
CA GLY A 185 11.45 14.42 15.48
C GLY A 185 10.20 15.27 15.79
N PHE A 186 9.73 16.10 14.85
CA PHE A 186 8.61 17.03 15.09
C PHE A 186 7.35 16.29 15.50
N ARG A 187 7.00 15.19 14.83
CA ARG A 187 5.80 14.41 15.15
C ARG A 187 5.82 13.85 16.57
N ALA A 188 6.98 13.36 17.02
CA ALA A 188 7.14 12.86 18.38
C ALA A 188 7.02 13.98 19.42
N CYS A 189 7.69 15.12 19.18
CA CYS A 189 7.62 16.28 20.07
C CYS A 189 6.20 16.85 20.17
N LEU A 190 5.49 16.95 19.05
CA LEU A 190 4.09 17.39 19.02
C LEU A 190 3.14 16.43 19.74
N GLY A 191 3.46 15.13 19.77
CA GLY A 191 2.72 14.15 20.57
C GLY A 191 2.93 14.33 22.08
N ILE A 192 4.09 14.86 22.49
CA ILE A 192 4.44 15.12 23.89
C ILE A 192 3.84 16.44 24.38
N ILE A 193 3.84 17.49 23.54
CA ILE A 193 3.39 18.85 23.87
C ILE A 193 1.85 18.99 23.90
N ARG A 194 1.11 17.88 23.83
CA ARG A 194 -0.36 17.89 23.70
C ARG A 194 -1.11 18.11 25.01
#